data_AF-A0A9E2QYD6-F1
#
_entry.id   AF-A0A9E2QYD6-F1
#
_cell.length_a   1.000
_cell.length_b   1.000
_cell.length_c   1.000
_cell.angle_alpha   90.00
_cell.angle_beta   90.00
_cell.angle_gamma   90.00
#
_symmetry.space_group_name_H-M   'P 1'
#
loop_
_entity.id
_entity.type
_entity.pdbx_description
1 polymer ?
#
loop_
_entity_poly.entity_id
_entity_poly.type
_entity_poly.pdbx_seq_one_letter_code
_entity_poly.pdbx_strand_id
1 'polypeptide(L)'
;MASADRHLPREYPERHSPPLTLLQKVGHFLMVLAGWVLFIWMWSLVVARPWDSGPLLLLLVLSIIAAPLITLLWIFHNMGIYKRKGPRKGMREVKPVYDVDWTGREVTADWDALSRSRVIVIEIDEFGKNYRVASTR
;
A
#
# COMPACT_ATOMS: atom_id res chain seq x y z
N MET A 1 -50.69 -5.04 15.63
CA MET A 1 -49.82 -4.54 16.72
C MET A 1 -48.49 -5.26 16.60
N ALA A 2 -47.54 -4.66 15.89
CA ALA A 2 -46.21 -5.23 15.64
C ALA A 2 -45.25 -4.79 16.75
N SER A 3 -44.61 -5.78 17.38
CA SER A 3 -43.60 -5.58 18.43
C SER A 3 -42.38 -4.89 17.82
N ALA A 4 -42.09 -3.69 18.31
CA ALA A 4 -40.87 -2.96 18.00
C ALA A 4 -39.70 -3.58 18.78
N ASP A 5 -39.02 -4.54 18.17
CA ASP A 5 -37.76 -5.05 18.68
C ASP A 5 -36.67 -4.01 18.42
N ARG A 6 -36.33 -3.27 19.48
CA ARG A 6 -35.18 -2.37 19.52
C ARG A 6 -33.91 -3.20 19.31
N HIS A 7 -33.32 -3.11 18.12
CA HIS A 7 -31.94 -3.54 17.91
C HIS A 7 -31.00 -2.72 18.81
N LEU A 8 -30.62 -3.30 19.93
CA LEU A 8 -29.53 -2.81 20.75
C LEU A 8 -28.22 -2.93 19.95
N PRO A 9 -27.34 -1.91 19.96
CA PRO A 9 -26.02 -2.02 19.34
C PRO A 9 -25.24 -3.11 20.07
N ARG A 10 -24.84 -4.17 19.37
CA ARG A 10 -23.89 -5.15 19.91
C ARG A 10 -22.52 -4.47 19.94
N GLU A 11 -22.02 -4.20 21.14
CA GLU A 11 -20.63 -3.78 21.34
C GLU A 11 -19.71 -4.87 20.81
N TYR A 12 -19.00 -4.57 19.73
CA TYR A 12 -17.92 -5.42 19.23
C TYR A 12 -16.77 -5.36 20.22
N PRO A 13 -16.27 -6.50 20.74
CA PRO A 13 -15.09 -6.47 21.59
C PRO A 13 -13.92 -5.98 20.74
N GLU A 14 -13.42 -4.78 21.05
CA GLU A 14 -12.18 -4.27 20.48
C GLU A 14 -11.09 -5.34 20.69
N ARG A 15 -10.55 -5.87 19.60
CA ARG A 15 -9.48 -6.86 19.66
C ARG A 15 -8.20 -6.17 20.17
N HIS A 16 -8.06 -6.10 21.49
CA HIS A 16 -6.86 -5.66 22.16
C HIS A 16 -5.81 -6.76 22.02
N SER A 17 -4.84 -6.56 21.14
CA SER A 17 -3.62 -7.35 21.17
C SER A 17 -3.00 -7.21 22.58
N PRO A 18 -2.65 -8.31 23.27
CA PRO A 18 -2.09 -8.22 24.61
C PRO A 18 -0.82 -7.36 24.56
N PRO A 19 -0.58 -6.47 25.54
CA PRO A 19 0.63 -5.68 25.57
C PRO A 19 1.85 -6.61 25.60
N LEU A 20 2.80 -6.38 24.69
CA LEU A 20 4.05 -7.15 24.63
C LEU A 20 4.68 -7.24 26.03
N THR A 21 5.10 -8.44 26.41
CA THR A 21 5.71 -8.66 27.73
C THR A 21 7.01 -7.86 27.85
N LEU A 22 7.39 -7.46 29.06
CA LEU A 22 8.62 -6.71 29.29
C LEU A 22 9.85 -7.43 28.71
N LEU A 23 9.85 -8.77 28.81
CA LEU A 23 10.90 -9.64 28.25
C LEU A 23 10.96 -9.54 26.72
N GLN A 24 9.83 -9.50 26.02
CA GLN A 24 9.79 -9.31 24.56
C GLN A 24 10.33 -7.94 24.15
N LYS A 25 9.97 -6.88 24.89
CA LYS A 25 10.45 -5.51 24.61
C LYS A 25 11.95 -5.39 24.82
N VAL A 26 12.47 -5.93 25.93
CA VAL A 26 13.91 -5.92 26.25
C VAL A 26 14.68 -6.78 25.24
N GLY A 27 14.19 -7.98 24.93
CA GLY A 27 14.81 -8.85 23.92
C GLY A 27 14.87 -8.18 22.55
N HIS A 28 13.78 -7.54 22.12
CA HIS A 28 13.75 -6.80 20.85
C HIS A 28 14.75 -5.64 20.85
N PHE A 29 14.80 -4.86 21.93
CA PHE A 29 15.75 -3.76 22.07
C PHE A 29 17.21 -4.23 22.01
N LEU A 30 17.56 -5.29 22.74
CA LEU A 30 18.91 -5.87 22.73
C LEU A 30 19.29 -6.40 21.34
N MET A 31 18.35 -7.03 20.64
CA MET A 31 18.57 -7.50 19.27
C MET A 31 18.86 -6.34 18.31
N VAL A 32 18.07 -5.26 18.37
CA VAL A 32 18.29 -4.07 17.56
C VAL A 32 19.64 -3.43 17.88
N LEU A 33 19.96 -3.28 19.17
CA LEU A 33 21.23 -2.71 19.61
C LEU A 33 22.43 -3.55 19.14
N ALA A 34 22.36 -4.87 19.30
CA ALA A 34 23.40 -5.79 18.83
C ALA A 34 23.58 -5.70 17.31
N GLY A 35 22.48 -5.58 16.55
CA GLY A 35 22.52 -5.37 15.10
C GLY A 35 23.27 -4.09 14.73
N TRP A 36 23.00 -2.98 15.42
CA TRP A 36 23.70 -1.71 15.18
C TRP A 36 25.18 -1.78 15.53
N VAL A 37 25.53 -2.38 16.67
CA VAL A 37 26.94 -2.55 17.08
C VAL A 37 27.69 -3.40 16.05
N LEU A 38 27.12 -4.53 15.62
CA LEU A 38 27.71 -5.41 14.62
C LEU A 38 27.86 -4.70 13.27
N PHE A 39 26.85 -3.94 12.85
CA PHE A 39 26.87 -3.16 11.61
C PHE A 39 28.01 -2.13 11.62
N ILE A 40 28.10 -1.31 12.68
CA ILE A 40 29.16 -0.29 12.82
C ILE A 40 30.54 -0.96 12.85
N TRP A 41 30.69 -2.06 13.59
CA TRP A 41 31.95 -2.80 13.66
C TRP A 41 32.35 -3.36 12.29
N MET A 42 31.45 -4.04 11.58
CA MET A 42 31.75 -4.56 10.23
C MET A 42 32.08 -3.42 9.25
N TRP A 43 31.36 -2.31 9.30
CA TRP A 43 31.66 -1.14 8.48
C TRP A 43 33.00 -0.50 8.82
N SER A 44 33.41 -0.49 10.09
CA SER A 44 34.74 -0.01 10.47
C SER A 44 35.85 -0.88 9.86
N LEU A 45 35.64 -2.20 9.77
CA LEU A 45 36.59 -3.12 9.11
C LEU A 45 36.63 -2.91 7.59
N VAL A 46 35.50 -2.59 6.99
CA VAL A 46 35.40 -2.20 5.57
C VAL A 46 36.20 -0.91 5.35
N VAL A 47 35.96 0.15 6.12
CA VAL A 47 36.65 1.44 5.98
C VAL A 47 38.15 1.37 6.28
N ALA A 48 38.57 0.54 7.23
CA ALA A 48 39.97 0.46 7.68
C ALA A 48 40.90 -0.25 6.69
N ARG A 49 40.38 -0.94 5.67
CA ARG A 49 41.23 -1.51 4.63
C ARG A 49 41.62 -0.42 3.63
N PRO A 50 42.82 -0.48 3.02
CA PRO A 50 43.14 0.34 1.87
C PRO A 50 42.41 -0.24 0.63
N TRP A 51 41.40 0.47 0.13
CA TRP A 51 40.65 0.06 -1.06
C TRP A 51 41.17 0.88 -2.23
N ASP A 52 41.42 0.22 -3.36
CA ASP A 52 41.39 0.93 -4.63
C ASP A 52 39.92 1.28 -4.92
N SER A 53 39.53 2.46 -4.45
CA SER A 53 38.15 2.94 -4.47
C SER A 53 37.75 3.55 -5.82
N GLY A 54 38.68 3.65 -6.77
CA GLY A 54 38.44 4.21 -8.10
C GLY A 54 37.29 3.49 -8.84
N PRO A 55 37.33 2.15 -8.98
CA PRO A 55 36.25 1.41 -9.65
C PRO A 55 34.89 1.51 -8.94
N LEU A 56 34.87 1.53 -7.60
CA LEU A 56 33.63 1.63 -6.83
C LEU A 56 33.02 3.03 -6.93
N LEU A 57 33.85 4.07 -6.84
CA LEU A 57 33.42 5.45 -7.03
C LEU A 57 32.91 5.67 -8.45
N LEU A 58 33.61 5.13 -9.46
CA LEU A 58 33.16 5.18 -10.85
C LEU A 58 31.80 4.49 -11.02
N LEU A 59 31.62 3.30 -10.45
CA LEU A 59 30.35 2.59 -10.50
C LEU A 59 29.23 3.40 -9.83
N LEU A 60 29.50 4.01 -8.68
CA LEU A 60 28.55 4.83 -7.94
C LEU A 60 28.16 6.08 -8.73
N VAL A 61 29.13 6.80 -9.27
CA VAL A 61 28.90 7.99 -10.10
C VAL A 61 28.11 7.62 -11.37
N LEU A 62 28.52 6.56 -12.07
CA LEU A 62 27.81 6.08 -13.25
C LEU A 62 26.39 5.66 -12.91
N SER A 63 26.16 5.01 -11.77
CA SER A 63 24.82 4.57 -11.35
C SER A 63 23.92 5.77 -11.00
N ILE A 64 24.45 6.76 -10.29
CA ILE A 64 23.74 8.01 -9.95
C ILE A 64 23.36 8.80 -11.20
N ILE A 65 24.14 8.71 -12.28
CA ILE A 65 23.84 9.40 -13.55
C ILE A 65 22.92 8.55 -14.44
N ALA A 66 23.26 7.28 -14.65
CA ALA A 66 22.57 6.40 -15.59
C ALA A 66 21.14 6.12 -15.15
N ALA A 67 20.90 5.86 -13.86
CA ALA A 67 19.56 5.56 -13.36
C ALA A 67 18.55 6.69 -13.64
N PRO A 68 18.76 7.94 -13.21
CA PRO A 68 17.81 9.01 -13.51
C PRO A 68 17.74 9.31 -15.01
N LEU A 69 18.84 9.19 -15.76
CA LEU A 69 18.82 9.40 -17.21
C LEU A 69 17.90 8.38 -17.91
N ILE A 70 18.04 7.09 -17.60
CA ILE A 70 17.18 6.02 -18.12
C ILE A 70 15.73 6.25 -17.70
N THR A 71 15.49 6.62 -16.44
CA THR A 71 14.15 6.93 -15.95
C THR A 71 13.52 8.10 -16.72
N LEU A 72 14.25 9.19 -16.93
CA LEU A 72 13.76 10.35 -17.69
C LEU A 72 13.47 9.98 -19.14
N LEU A 73 14.37 9.25 -19.81
CA LEU A 73 14.15 8.76 -21.16
C LEU A 73 12.89 7.89 -21.25
N TRP A 74 12.69 7.01 -20.29
CA TRP A 74 11.50 6.17 -20.20
C TRP A 74 10.22 7.01 -19.98
N ILE A 75 10.26 8.02 -19.11
CA ILE A 75 9.14 8.94 -18.89
C ILE A 75 8.79 9.68 -20.19
N PHE A 76 9.78 10.27 -20.85
CA PHE A 76 9.56 10.99 -22.11
C PHE A 76 9.02 10.07 -23.21
N HIS A 77 9.52 8.83 -23.29
CA HIS A 77 9.01 7.83 -24.21
C HIS A 77 7.54 7.51 -23.94
N ASN A 78 7.16 7.24 -22.69
CA ASN A 78 5.78 6.95 -22.30
C ASN A 78 4.85 8.14 -22.54
N MET A 79 5.30 9.35 -22.22
CA MET A 79 4.55 10.57 -22.52
C MET A 79 4.38 10.75 -24.03
N GLY A 80 5.39 10.45 -24.84
CA GLY A 80 5.29 10.47 -26.31
C GLY A 80 4.30 9.45 -26.85
N ILE A 81 4.27 8.23 -26.28
CA ILE A 81 3.23 7.25 -26.59
C ILE A 81 1.85 7.79 -26.23
N TYR A 82 1.68 8.35 -25.03
CA TYR A 82 0.40 8.89 -24.56
C TYR A 82 -0.07 10.06 -25.43
N LYS A 83 0.81 11.00 -25.78
CA LYS A 83 0.48 12.12 -26.68
C LYS A 83 0.02 11.65 -28.06
N ARG A 84 0.61 10.57 -28.59
CA ARG A 84 0.23 10.02 -29.91
C ARG A 84 -1.02 9.14 -29.88
N LYS A 85 -1.18 8.30 -28.85
CA LYS A 85 -2.26 7.30 -28.78
C LYS A 85 -3.46 7.76 -27.95
N GLY A 86 -3.30 8.82 -27.16
CA GLY A 86 -4.30 9.29 -26.21
C GLY A 86 -4.54 8.31 -25.05
N PRO A 87 -5.64 8.50 -24.29
CA PRO A 87 -6.07 7.59 -23.25
C PRO A 87 -6.25 6.17 -23.78
N ARG A 88 -5.94 5.15 -22.97
CA ARG A 88 -6.17 3.75 -23.34
C ARG A 88 -7.68 3.52 -23.49
N LYS A 89 -8.17 3.44 -24.73
CA LYS A 89 -9.59 3.22 -25.06
C LYS A 89 -10.00 1.74 -25.16
N GLY A 90 -9.04 0.83 -25.02
CA GLY A 90 -9.21 -0.61 -25.27
C GLY A 90 -9.27 -1.47 -24.01
N MET A 91 -9.67 -0.92 -22.85
CA MET A 91 -10.02 -1.79 -21.73
C MET A 91 -11.33 -2.48 -22.09
N ARG A 92 -11.29 -3.81 -22.17
CA ARG A 92 -12.50 -4.62 -22.29
C ARG A 92 -13.43 -4.20 -21.16
N GLU A 93 -14.65 -3.85 -21.51
CA GLU A 93 -15.72 -3.61 -20.56
C GLU A 93 -15.98 -4.92 -19.83
N VAL A 94 -15.26 -5.11 -18.71
CA VAL A 94 -15.49 -6.22 -17.81
C VAL A 94 -16.71 -5.80 -17.02
N LYS A 95 -17.82 -6.52 -17.17
CA LYS A 95 -18.94 -6.40 -16.25
C LYS A 95 -18.36 -6.60 -14.84
N PRO A 96 -18.46 -5.61 -13.93
CA PRO A 96 -18.03 -5.79 -12.55
C PRO A 96 -19.04 -6.73 -11.87
N VAL A 97 -18.93 -8.02 -12.14
CA VAL A 97 -19.58 -9.06 -11.34
C VAL A 97 -18.70 -9.20 -10.10
N TYR A 98 -18.87 -8.27 -9.18
CA TYR A 98 -18.17 -8.21 -7.90
C TYR A 98 -19.22 -8.33 -6.79
N ASP A 99 -19.93 -9.45 -6.79
CA ASP A 99 -21.03 -9.73 -5.86
C ASP A 99 -20.50 -10.12 -4.47
N VAL A 100 -19.26 -10.62 -4.41
CA VAL A 100 -18.61 -11.07 -3.18
C VAL A 100 -17.16 -10.57 -3.17
N ASP A 101 -16.76 -10.00 -2.04
CA ASP A 101 -15.38 -9.56 -1.86
C ASP A 101 -14.41 -10.72 -1.59
N TRP A 102 -13.12 -10.41 -1.53
CA TRP A 102 -12.07 -11.40 -1.29
C TRP A 102 -12.15 -12.08 0.10
N THR A 103 -12.92 -11.52 1.04
CA THR A 103 -13.20 -12.09 2.36
C THR A 103 -14.51 -12.86 2.44
N GLY A 104 -15.24 -12.99 1.32
CA GLY A 104 -16.53 -13.67 1.28
C GLY A 104 -17.73 -12.80 1.68
N ARG A 105 -17.57 -11.48 1.84
CA ARG A 105 -18.67 -10.57 2.18
C ARG A 105 -19.43 -10.19 0.93
N GLU A 106 -20.77 -10.19 1.02
CA GLU A 106 -21.62 -9.73 -0.07
C GLU A 106 -21.40 -8.24 -0.34
N VAL A 107 -21.36 -7.85 -1.61
CA VAL A 107 -21.14 -6.47 -2.04
C VAL A 107 -22.41 -5.97 -2.72
N THR A 108 -23.01 -4.94 -2.13
CA THR A 108 -24.14 -4.22 -2.73
C THR A 108 -23.64 -2.91 -3.30
N ALA A 109 -23.81 -2.72 -4.61
CA ALA A 109 -23.32 -1.56 -5.32
C ALA A 109 -24.19 -1.26 -6.56
N ASP A 110 -24.48 0.03 -6.78
CA ASP A 110 -24.91 0.52 -8.09
C ASP A 110 -23.67 0.90 -8.89
N TRP A 111 -23.09 -0.09 -9.60
CA TRP A 111 -21.83 0.09 -10.34
C TRP A 111 -21.91 1.21 -11.38
N ASP A 112 -23.07 1.43 -11.97
CA ASP A 112 -23.29 2.49 -12.95
C ASP A 112 -23.23 3.86 -12.29
N ALA A 113 -23.89 4.06 -11.16
CA ALA A 113 -23.81 5.31 -10.39
C ALA A 113 -22.39 5.56 -9.85
N LEU A 114 -21.71 4.52 -9.38
CA LEU A 114 -20.36 4.60 -8.84
C LEU A 114 -19.32 4.97 -9.91
N SER A 115 -19.43 4.40 -11.12
CA SER A 115 -18.49 4.68 -12.23
C SER A 115 -18.45 6.15 -12.65
N ARG A 116 -19.53 6.88 -12.39
CA ARG A 116 -19.68 8.31 -12.72
C ARG A 116 -19.38 9.23 -11.53
N SER A 117 -19.14 8.68 -10.34
CA SER A 117 -18.88 9.47 -9.14
C SER A 117 -17.41 9.83 -8.97
N ARG A 118 -17.14 11.04 -8.44
CA ARG A 118 -15.78 11.44 -8.01
C ARG A 118 -15.42 10.88 -6.63
N VAL A 119 -16.42 10.59 -5.80
CA VAL A 119 -16.23 10.13 -4.42
C VAL A 119 -17.20 8.99 -4.12
N ILE A 120 -16.66 7.87 -3.65
CA ILE A 120 -17.40 6.67 -3.28
C ILE A 120 -17.22 6.46 -1.77
N VAL A 121 -18.33 6.28 -1.06
CA VAL A 121 -18.36 5.89 0.34
C VAL A 121 -18.59 4.38 0.39
N ILE A 122 -17.76 3.69 1.17
CA ILE A 122 -17.88 2.24 1.41
C ILE A 122 -18.27 2.06 2.86
N GLU A 123 -19.50 1.63 3.09
CA GLU A 123 -19.98 1.22 4.40
C GLU A 123 -19.79 -0.28 4.53
N ILE A 124 -19.23 -0.72 5.65
CA ILE A 124 -19.03 -2.14 5.95
C ILE A 124 -19.91 -2.47 7.15
N ASP A 125 -20.83 -3.42 6.98
CA ASP A 125 -21.71 -3.90 8.04
C ASP A 125 -21.50 -5.42 8.31
N GLU A 126 -22.39 -5.99 9.14
CA GLU A 126 -22.38 -7.42 9.49
C GLU A 126 -22.67 -8.34 8.31
N PHE A 127 -23.40 -7.87 7.31
CA PHE A 127 -23.95 -8.66 6.22
C PHE A 127 -23.20 -8.45 4.91
N GLY A 128 -22.47 -7.35 4.75
CA GLY A 128 -21.80 -7.04 3.51
C GLY A 128 -21.05 -5.70 3.47
N LYS A 129 -20.71 -5.29 2.24
CA LYS A 129 -20.15 -4.00 1.90
C LYS A 129 -21.13 -3.25 1.02
N ASN A 130 -21.51 -2.05 1.43
CA ASN A 130 -22.41 -1.19 0.67
C ASN A 130 -21.62 -0.02 0.08
N TYR A 131 -21.61 0.07 -1.25
CA TYR A 131 -20.92 1.12 -1.98
C TYR A 131 -21.94 2.17 -2.43
N ARG A 132 -21.76 3.40 -1.97
CA ARG A 132 -22.66 4.52 -2.26
C ARG A 132 -21.88 5.70 -2.83
N VAL A 133 -22.55 6.48 -3.69
CA VAL A 133 -22.05 7.79 -4.10
C VAL A 133 -22.10 8.72 -2.89
N ALA A 134 -21.01 9.46 -2.63
CA ALA A 134 -21.01 10.45 -1.55
C ALA A 134 -22.08 11.52 -1.85
N SER A 135 -23.04 11.71 -0.95
CA SER A 135 -23.94 12.86 -1.04
C SER A 135 -23.11 14.13 -0.89
N THR A 136 -23.13 14.98 -1.92
CA THR A 136 -22.48 16.28 -1.84
C THR A 136 -23.27 17.10 -0.84
N ARG A 137 -22.62 17.54 0.24
CA ARG A 137 -23.19 18.42 1.26
C ARG A 137 -22.88 19.87 0.92
#